data_AF-A0A1F4DSF8-F1
#
_entry.id   AF-A0A1F4DSF8-F1
#
_cell.length_a   1.000
_cell.length_b   1.000
_cell.length_c   1.000
_cell.angle_alpha   90.00
_cell.angle_beta   90.00
_cell.angle_gamma   90.00
#
_symmetry.space_group_name_H-M   'P 1'
#
loop_
_entity.id
_entity.type
_entity.pdbx_description
1 polymer ?
#
loop_
_entity_poly.entity_id
_entity_poly.type
_entity_poly.pdbx_seq_one_letter_code
_entity_poly.pdbx_strand_id
1 'polypeptide(L)'
;MSVEQLALAQGLAGSTASALAEHRADGAWNKRIHTGWAGVGGITAASLARAGFIGTARIYEGGDGLFRTHAGAHYVDVKYEPRTERLGELWRTEEVAVKPYPICQLDRLSGPQIAQAVSA
;
A
#
# COMPACT_ATOMS: atom_id res chain seq x y z
N MET A 1 -13.15 -10.18 -13.80
CA MET A 1 -13.11 -8.76 -14.23
C MET A 1 -12.31 -8.71 -15.50
N SER A 2 -12.70 -7.89 -16.48
CA SER A 2 -11.86 -7.66 -17.67
C SER A 2 -10.61 -6.84 -17.29
N VAL A 3 -9.64 -6.77 -18.21
CA VAL A 3 -8.42 -5.95 -18.02
C VAL A 3 -8.78 -4.48 -17.80
N GLU A 4 -9.75 -3.97 -18.55
CA GLU A 4 -10.25 -2.61 -18.45
C GLU A 4 -10.88 -2.37 -17.06
N GLN A 5 -11.74 -3.29 -16.60
CA GLN A 5 -12.35 -3.19 -15.27
C GLN A 5 -11.30 -3.22 -14.16
N LEU A 6 -10.22 -4.00 -14.31
CA LEU A 6 -9.13 -4.02 -13.34
C LEU A 6 -8.38 -2.69 -13.33
N ALA A 7 -8.06 -2.12 -14.49
CA ALA A 7 -7.42 -0.81 -14.59
C ALA A 7 -8.28 0.29 -13.94
N LEU A 8 -9.59 0.30 -14.22
CA LEU A 8 -10.54 1.24 -13.60
C LEU A 8 -10.64 1.06 -12.08
N ALA A 9 -10.66 -0.18 -11.59
CA ALA A 9 -10.67 -0.45 -10.15
C ALA A 9 -9.39 0.06 -9.47
N GLN A 10 -8.22 -0.13 -10.07
CA GLN A 10 -6.97 0.43 -9.57
C GLN A 10 -7.01 1.97 -9.58
N GLY A 11 -7.59 2.57 -10.62
CA GLY A 11 -7.87 4.00 -10.70
C GLY A 11 -8.66 4.53 -9.52
N LEU A 12 -9.82 3.93 -9.26
CA LEU A 12 -10.71 4.34 -8.17
C LEU A 12 -10.07 4.13 -6.79
N ALA A 13 -9.40 3.00 -6.59
CA ALA A 13 -8.69 2.72 -5.35
C ALA A 13 -7.58 3.74 -5.11
N GLY A 14 -6.77 4.05 -6.13
CA GLY A 14 -5.70 5.03 -6.03
C GLY A 14 -6.21 6.46 -5.82
N SER A 15 -7.31 6.86 -6.46
CA SER A 15 -7.93 8.18 -6.26
C SER A 15 -8.45 8.42 -4.84
N THR A 16 -8.67 7.35 -4.08
CA THR A 16 -9.14 7.41 -2.68
C THR A 16 -8.08 6.93 -1.67
N ALA A 17 -6.87 6.61 -2.15
CA ALA A 17 -5.79 6.13 -1.31
C ALA A 17 -5.17 7.28 -0.51
N SER A 18 -5.46 7.34 0.79
CA SER A 18 -4.81 8.27 1.72
C SER A 18 -4.90 7.78 3.15
N ALA A 19 -3.89 8.12 3.96
CA ALA A 19 -3.91 7.99 5.41
C ALA A 19 -2.80 8.86 6.01
N LEU A 20 -3.11 9.60 7.08
CA LEU A 20 -2.13 10.47 7.74
C LEU A 20 -1.37 9.72 8.84
N ALA A 21 -0.10 10.06 8.96
CA ALA A 21 0.83 9.40 9.87
C ALA A 21 1.03 10.12 11.21
N GLU A 22 0.15 11.08 11.55
CA GLU A 22 0.22 11.90 12.78
C GLU A 22 0.05 11.08 14.05
N HIS A 23 -0.59 9.90 13.95
CA HIS A 23 -0.70 8.90 15.02
C HIS A 23 0.62 8.54 15.70
N ARG A 24 1.75 8.80 15.03
CA ARG A 24 3.09 8.57 15.56
C ARG A 24 3.48 9.62 16.61
N ALA A 25 2.98 10.84 16.47
CA ALA A 25 3.31 11.96 17.35
C ALA A 25 2.43 11.98 18.60
N ASP A 26 1.14 11.71 18.46
CA ASP A 26 0.14 11.82 19.54
C ASP A 26 -0.32 10.47 20.12
N GLY A 27 0.12 9.34 19.54
CA GLY A 27 -0.27 8.01 19.98
C GLY A 27 -1.71 7.62 19.61
N ALA A 28 -2.35 8.36 18.68
CA ALA A 28 -3.71 8.06 18.23
C ALA A 28 -3.83 6.67 17.59
N TRP A 29 -5.05 6.12 17.60
CA TRP A 29 -5.29 4.74 17.19
C TRP A 29 -5.58 4.57 15.70
N ASN A 30 -5.59 5.65 14.91
CA ASN A 30 -5.98 5.59 13.50
C ASN A 30 -5.10 4.65 12.67
N LYS A 31 -3.84 4.40 13.05
CA LYS A 31 -3.01 3.36 12.41
C LYS A 31 -3.73 2.00 12.32
N ARG A 32 -4.51 1.65 13.35
CA ARG A 32 -5.24 0.37 13.43
C ARG A 32 -6.34 0.27 12.37
N ILE A 33 -6.97 1.39 12.00
CA ILE A 33 -8.05 1.40 11.00
C ILE A 33 -7.53 1.47 9.56
N HIS A 34 -6.27 1.89 9.34
CA HIS A 34 -5.75 2.13 7.99
C HIS A 34 -5.87 0.89 7.07
N THR A 35 -5.52 -0.31 7.57
CA THR A 35 -5.62 -1.54 6.77
C THR A 35 -7.07 -1.94 6.51
N GLY A 36 -7.96 -1.77 7.49
CA GLY A 36 -9.38 -2.00 7.32
C GLY A 36 -9.99 -1.07 6.27
N TRP A 37 -9.64 0.23 6.32
CA TRP A 37 -10.08 1.22 5.36
C TRP A 37 -9.54 0.96 3.95
N ALA A 38 -8.28 0.56 3.82
CA ALA A 38 -7.71 0.14 2.53
C ALA A 38 -8.46 -1.06 1.94
N GLY A 39 -8.85 -2.04 2.77
CA GLY A 39 -9.68 -3.17 2.36
C GLY A 39 -11.06 -2.74 1.84
N VAL A 40 -11.74 -1.86 2.57
CA VAL A 40 -13.03 -1.27 2.15
C VAL A 40 -12.88 -0.53 0.82
N GLY A 41 -11.85 0.31 0.67
CA GLY A 41 -11.58 1.05 -0.56
C GLY A 41 -11.38 0.13 -1.77
N GLY A 42 -10.57 -0.93 -1.63
CA GLY A 42 -10.33 -1.90 -2.70
C GLY A 42 -11.58 -2.67 -3.14
N ILE A 43 -12.36 -3.19 -2.18
CA ILE A 43 -13.63 -3.90 -2.47
C ILE A 43 -14.63 -2.97 -3.15
N THR A 44 -14.73 -1.73 -2.67
CA THR A 44 -15.62 -0.71 -3.23
C THR A 44 -15.24 -0.36 -4.66
N ALA A 45 -13.95 -0.09 -4.91
CA ALA A 45 -13.42 0.22 -6.23
C ALA A 45 -13.64 -0.92 -7.25
N ALA A 46 -13.37 -2.16 -6.85
CA ALA A 46 -13.62 -3.33 -7.70
C ALA A 46 -15.12 -3.50 -8.01
N SER A 47 -15.99 -3.25 -7.04
CA SER A 47 -17.44 -3.35 -7.21
C SER A 47 -17.96 -2.28 -8.17
N LEU A 48 -17.49 -1.03 -8.03
CA LEU A 48 -17.84 0.08 -8.92
C LEU A 48 -17.38 -0.19 -10.37
N ALA A 49 -16.13 -0.62 -10.56
CA ALA A 49 -15.62 -0.93 -11.88
C ALA A 49 -16.39 -2.09 -12.54
N ARG A 50 -16.78 -3.12 -11.77
CA ARG A 50 -17.64 -4.21 -12.27
C ARG A 50 -19.02 -3.73 -12.70
N ALA A 51 -19.55 -2.71 -12.03
CA ALA A 51 -20.84 -2.10 -12.35
C ALA A 51 -20.79 -1.10 -13.52
N GLY A 52 -19.61 -0.89 -14.14
CA GLY A 52 -19.43 0.02 -15.27
C GLY A 52 -19.14 1.46 -14.88
N PHE A 53 -18.75 1.73 -13.63
CA PHE A 53 -18.28 3.06 -13.24
C PHE A 53 -17.00 3.42 -14.01
N ILE A 54 -16.96 4.63 -14.57
CA ILE A 54 -15.83 5.13 -15.36
C ILE A 54 -14.86 5.87 -14.44
N GLY A 55 -13.68 5.30 -14.23
CA GLY A 55 -12.56 5.89 -13.48
C GLY A 55 -11.37 6.27 -14.36
N THR A 56 -10.29 6.76 -13.74
CA THR A 56 -9.02 6.98 -14.45
C THR A 56 -8.32 5.66 -14.74
N ALA A 57 -7.83 5.46 -15.96
CA ALA A 57 -7.08 4.25 -16.33
C ALA A 57 -5.57 4.36 -16.07
N ARG A 58 -5.05 5.59 -15.88
CA ARG A 58 -3.61 5.87 -15.80
C ARG A 58 -3.21 6.33 -14.40
N ILE A 59 -3.60 5.54 -13.40
CA ILE A 59 -3.40 5.91 -11.99
C ILE A 59 -1.93 5.95 -11.59
N TYR A 60 -1.06 5.19 -12.27
CA TYR A 60 0.36 5.12 -11.92
C TYR A 60 1.19 6.14 -12.68
N GLU A 61 0.92 6.29 -13.98
CA GLU A 61 1.71 7.00 -14.97
C GLU A 61 1.09 8.32 -15.48
N GLY A 62 -0.13 8.65 -15.02
CA GLY A 62 -0.81 9.89 -15.35
C GLY A 62 -0.09 11.14 -14.82
N GLY A 63 -0.40 12.30 -15.42
CA GLY A 63 0.17 13.59 -15.01
C GLY A 63 -0.15 13.98 -13.55
N ASP A 64 -1.28 13.51 -13.04
CA ASP A 64 -1.69 13.61 -11.64
C ASP A 64 -1.78 12.22 -10.98
N GLY A 65 -1.02 11.25 -11.52
CA GLY A 65 -0.98 9.87 -11.04
C GLY A 65 -0.26 9.73 -9.69
N LEU A 66 -0.41 8.56 -9.08
CA LEU A 66 0.11 8.19 -7.77
C LEU A 66 1.59 8.53 -7.61
N PHE A 67 2.45 8.09 -8.54
CA PHE A 67 3.88 8.33 -8.39
C PHE A 67 4.23 9.81 -8.54
N ARG A 68 3.58 10.51 -9.47
CA ARG A 68 3.87 11.92 -9.69
C ARG A 68 3.45 12.81 -8.51
N THR A 69 2.35 12.45 -7.86
CA THR A 69 1.81 13.19 -6.71
C THR A 69 2.47 12.82 -5.38
N HIS A 70 3.00 11.59 -5.24
CA HIS A 70 3.50 11.08 -3.95
C HIS A 70 5.01 10.82 -3.88
N ALA A 71 5.73 10.72 -5.01
CA ALA A 71 7.18 10.53 -5.00
C ALA A 71 7.95 11.85 -4.82
N GLY A 72 7.29 13.01 -4.98
CA GLY A 72 7.93 14.32 -4.86
C GLY A 72 9.16 14.45 -5.77
N ALA A 73 10.28 14.93 -5.21
CA ALA A 73 11.54 15.07 -5.96
C ALA A 73 12.07 13.74 -6.51
N HIS A 74 11.72 12.60 -5.91
CA HIS A 74 12.14 11.27 -6.35
C HIS A 74 11.31 10.71 -7.51
N TYR A 75 10.36 11.48 -8.05
CA TYR A 75 9.63 11.04 -9.25
C TYR A 75 10.57 10.73 -10.43
N VAL A 76 11.69 11.46 -10.54
CA VAL A 76 12.70 11.23 -11.59
C VAL A 76 13.36 9.85 -11.51
N ASP A 77 13.32 9.21 -10.34
CA ASP A 77 13.91 7.90 -10.08
C ASP A 77 12.89 6.76 -10.25
N VAL A 78 11.62 7.08 -10.53
CA VAL A 78 10.54 6.08 -10.64
C VAL A 78 10.75 5.24 -11.90
N LYS A 79 11.07 3.96 -11.69
CA LYS A 79 11.09 2.92 -12.72
C LYS A 79 9.81 2.09 -12.64
N TYR A 80 9.15 1.88 -13.77
CA TYR A 80 7.89 1.13 -13.83
C TYR A 80 8.13 -0.35 -14.07
N GLU A 81 9.14 -0.66 -14.88
CA GLU A 81 9.49 -2.00 -15.35
C GLU A 81 9.72 -2.99 -14.20
N PRO A 82 10.47 -2.65 -13.12
CA PRO A 82 10.68 -3.59 -12.02
C PRO A 82 9.40 -3.94 -11.24
N ARG A 83 8.33 -3.15 -11.36
CA ARG A 83 7.07 -3.36 -10.62
C ARG A 83 6.19 -4.44 -11.25
N THR A 84 6.37 -4.70 -12.54
CA THR A 84 5.65 -5.73 -13.30
C THR A 84 6.55 -6.89 -13.71
N GLU A 85 7.83 -6.84 -13.34
CA GLU A 85 8.80 -7.89 -13.63
C GLU A 85 8.36 -9.22 -13.01
N ARG A 86 8.34 -10.28 -13.82
CA ARG A 86 7.93 -11.66 -13.42
C ARG A 86 6.53 -11.75 -12.82
N LEU A 87 5.63 -10.82 -13.14
CA LEU A 87 4.23 -10.88 -12.72
C LEU A 87 3.58 -12.16 -13.26
N GLY A 88 3.03 -12.99 -12.38
CA GLY A 88 2.45 -14.29 -12.72
C GLY A 88 3.44 -15.46 -12.71
N GLU A 89 4.75 -15.20 -12.62
CA GLU A 89 5.80 -16.22 -12.57
C GLU A 89 6.47 -16.31 -11.21
N LEU A 90 6.71 -15.17 -10.55
CA LEU A 90 7.32 -15.09 -9.23
C LEU A 90 6.30 -14.65 -8.19
N TRP A 91 6.07 -15.49 -7.20
CA TRP A 91 5.25 -15.17 -6.04
C TRP A 91 6.13 -14.81 -4.86
N ARG A 92 6.08 -13.55 -4.41
CA ARG A 92 6.88 -13.05 -3.27
C ARG A 92 6.25 -13.30 -1.90
N THR A 93 5.21 -14.13 -1.82
CA THR A 93 4.51 -14.42 -0.55
C THR A 93 5.45 -15.01 0.50
N GLU A 94 6.44 -15.80 0.07
CA GLU A 94 7.46 -16.38 0.95
C GLU A 94 8.44 -15.32 1.51
N GLU A 95 8.52 -14.14 0.89
CA GLU A 95 9.31 -13.00 1.38
C GLU A 95 8.58 -12.19 2.47
N VAL A 96 7.31 -12.49 2.73
CA VAL A 96 6.52 -11.78 3.75
C VAL A 96 6.99 -12.17 5.15
N ALA A 97 7.56 -11.21 5.87
CA ALA A 97 8.06 -11.44 7.22
C ALA A 97 6.92 -11.71 8.22
N VAL A 98 7.06 -12.80 8.99
CA VAL A 98 6.23 -13.06 10.17
C VAL A 98 6.81 -12.29 11.36
N LYS A 99 5.99 -11.47 12.01
CA LYS A 99 6.42 -10.73 13.20
C LYS A 99 6.52 -11.65 14.42
N PRO A 100 7.68 -11.74 15.09
CA PRO A 100 7.80 -12.50 16.34
C PRO A 100 7.16 -11.76 17.53
N TYR A 101 7.07 -10.43 17.46
CA TYR A 101 6.59 -9.57 18.54
C TYR A 101 5.64 -8.48 18.01
N PRO A 102 4.65 -8.02 18.80
CA PRO A 102 3.65 -7.02 18.39
C PRO A 102 4.19 -5.57 18.43
N ILE A 103 5.43 -5.37 18.01
CA ILE A 103 6.10 -4.06 17.97
C ILE A 103 6.32 -3.59 16.52
N CYS A 104 6.79 -2.36 16.32
CA CYS A 104 7.19 -1.91 14.99
C CYS A 104 8.43 -2.69 14.54
N GLN A 105 8.48 -3.10 13.26
CA GLN A 105 9.63 -3.82 12.71
C GLN A 105 10.90 -2.97 12.75
N LEU A 106 10.78 -1.65 12.62
CA LEU A 106 11.90 -0.72 12.67
C LEU A 106 12.52 -0.65 14.08
N ASP A 107 11.72 -0.82 15.13
CA ASP A 107 12.20 -0.82 16.52
C ASP A 107 13.02 -2.08 16.86
N ARG A 108 12.99 -3.11 15.99
CA ARG A 108 13.84 -4.29 16.11
C ARG A 108 15.31 -4.00 15.73
N LEU A 109 15.57 -2.98 14.92
CA LEU A 109 16.91 -2.66 14.42
C LEU A 109 17.75 -1.84 15.41
N SER A 110 17.18 -1.40 16.53
CA SER A 110 17.83 -0.48 17.48
C SER A 110 18.42 -1.12 18.75
N GLY A 111 18.48 -2.45 18.91
CA GLY A 111 19.43 -3.04 19.88
C GLY A 111 19.12 -4.42 20.47
N PRO A 112 20.09 -5.03 21.20
CA PRO A 112 19.99 -6.33 21.87
C PRO A 112 19.04 -6.38 23.09
N GLN A 113 18.29 -5.31 23.37
CA GLN A 113 17.50 -5.15 24.60
C GLN A 113 16.16 -5.91 24.61
N ILE A 114 15.64 -6.33 23.45
CA ILE A 114 14.36 -7.05 23.39
C ILE A 114 14.48 -8.46 24.00
N ALA A 115 15.64 -9.12 23.89
CA ALA A 115 15.84 -10.45 24.45
C ALA A 115 15.75 -10.49 26.00
N GLN A 116 16.05 -9.36 26.66
CA GLN A 116 15.98 -9.24 28.12
C GLN A 116 14.57 -8.93 28.64
N ALA A 117 13.66 -8.42 27.80
CA ALA A 117 12.30 -8.05 28.22
C ALA A 117 11.29 -9.22 28.18
N VAL A 118 11.64 -10.33 27.51
CA VAL A 118 10.77 -11.53 27.36
C VAL A 118 11.21 -12.69 28.27
N SER A 119 12.24 -12.46 29.09
CA SER A 119 12.80 -13.42 30.06
C SER A 119 12.49 -13.08 31.53
N ALA A 120 11.55 -12.17 31.77
CA ALA A 120 10.97 -11.84 33.07
C ALA A 120 9.46 -12.15 33.06
#